data_AF-A0A4R9BZI4-F1
#
_entry.id   AF-A0A4R9BZI4-F1
#
_cell.length_a   1.000
_cell.length_b   1.000
_cell.length_c   1.000
_cell.angle_alpha   90.00
_cell.angle_beta   90.00
_cell.angle_gamma   90.00
#
_symmetry.space_group_name_H-M   'P 1'
#
loop_
_entity.id
_entity.type
_entity.pdbx_description
1 polymer ?
#
loop_
_entity_poly.entity_id
_entity_poly.type
_entity_poly.pdbx_seq_one_letter_code
_entity_poly.pdbx_strand_id
1 'polypeptide(L)'
;IYAFNENRRLQSVRYAATAKFDPEHKVWRLSQVDESDLTNPKQITGSQTVSGTWKTNLTPDKLGVVALDPDALSISGLHNYVKYLKSSGQDAGRYQLNMWSKIFQPLSVAVMMLMALSFIFGPLRS
;
A
#
# COMPACT_ATOMS: atom_id res chain seq x y z
N ILE A 1 3.02 4.53 -18.51
CA ILE A 1 1.69 4.26 -19.09
C ILE A 1 1.90 3.74 -20.50
N TYR A 2 1.50 2.50 -20.77
CA TYR A 2 1.63 1.88 -22.10
C TYR A 2 0.26 1.85 -22.76
N ALA A 3 0.12 2.46 -23.94
CA ALA A 3 -1.12 2.44 -24.72
C ALA A 3 -0.98 1.46 -25.88
N PHE A 4 -1.90 0.50 -25.94
CA PHE A 4 -1.96 -0.52 -26.99
C PHE A 4 -3.16 -0.28 -27.89
N ASN A 5 -3.02 -0.61 -29.18
CA ASN A 5 -4.17 -0.68 -30.08
C ASN A 5 -4.96 -1.99 -29.92
N GLU A 6 -6.07 -2.10 -30.65
CA GLU A 6 -6.93 -3.31 -30.68
C GLU A 6 -6.17 -4.59 -31.05
N ASN A 7 -5.09 -4.47 -31.84
CA ASN A 7 -4.24 -5.57 -32.25
C ASN A 7 -3.13 -5.89 -31.24
N ARG A 8 -3.20 -5.35 -30.02
CA ARG A 8 -2.18 -5.47 -28.95
C ARG A 8 -0.78 -5.01 -29.35
N ARG A 9 -0.67 -4.13 -30.35
CA ARG A 9 0.59 -3.46 -30.68
C ARG A 9 0.71 -2.18 -29.87
N LEU A 10 1.90 -1.95 -29.33
CA LEU A 10 2.22 -0.75 -28.57
C LEU A 10 2.18 0.46 -29.50
N GLN A 11 1.35 1.46 -29.18
CA GLN A 11 1.23 2.71 -29.94
C GLN A 11 1.99 3.84 -29.27
N SER A 12 1.84 4.02 -27.96
CA SER A 12 2.55 5.06 -27.24
C SER A 12 2.98 4.62 -25.86
N VAL A 13 4.09 5.21 -25.40
CA VAL A 13 4.62 5.06 -24.07
C VAL A 13 4.67 6.43 -23.43
N ARG A 14 3.96 6.61 -22.33
CA ARG A 14 3.99 7.85 -21.57
C ARG A 14 4.56 7.62 -20.17
N TYR A 15 5.65 8.28 -19.86
CA TYR A 15 6.28 8.34 -18.56
C TYR A 15 5.93 9.66 -17.87
N ALA A 16 5.83 9.66 -16.54
CA ALA A 16 5.63 10.86 -15.76
C ALA A 16 6.39 10.74 -14.44
N ALA A 17 7.12 11.78 -14.04
CA ALA A 17 7.91 11.73 -12.81
C ALA A 17 7.03 11.72 -11.55
N THR A 18 5.92 12.47 -11.57
CA THR A 18 4.96 12.48 -10.45
C THR A 18 3.53 12.53 -10.95
N ALA A 19 2.60 11.98 -10.16
CA ALA A 19 1.18 11.99 -10.44
C ALA A 19 0.41 12.36 -9.16
N LYS A 20 -0.47 13.36 -9.24
CA LYS A 20 -1.38 13.77 -8.17
C LYS A 20 -2.82 13.59 -8.62
N PHE A 21 -3.62 12.89 -7.82
CA PHE A 21 -5.05 12.75 -8.10
C PHE A 21 -5.79 14.03 -7.72
N ASP A 22 -6.54 14.59 -8.64
CA ASP A 22 -7.47 15.70 -8.42
C ASP A 22 -8.87 15.12 -8.15
N PRO A 23 -9.37 15.18 -6.90
CA PRO A 23 -10.66 14.61 -6.53
C PRO A 23 -11.85 15.41 -7.08
N GLU A 24 -11.70 16.71 -7.37
CA GLU A 24 -12.78 17.53 -7.92
C GLU A 24 -13.07 17.14 -9.37
N HIS A 25 -12.01 16.94 -10.14
CA HIS A 25 -12.10 16.64 -11.58
C HIS A 25 -12.02 15.13 -11.87
N LYS A 26 -11.75 14.30 -10.85
CA LYS A 26 -11.55 12.84 -10.95
C LYS A 26 -10.49 12.46 -12.00
N VAL A 27 -9.41 13.24 -12.08
CA VAL A 27 -8.31 13.01 -13.03
C VAL A 27 -6.97 13.00 -12.33
N TRP A 28 -5.99 12.34 -12.94
CA TRP A 28 -4.61 12.42 -12.48
C TRP A 28 -3.90 13.57 -13.18
N ARG A 29 -3.37 14.51 -12.41
CA ARG A 29 -2.41 15.51 -12.90
C ARG A 29 -1.01 14.91 -12.86
N LEU A 30 -0.40 14.77 -14.02
CA LEU A 30 0.95 14.30 -14.21
C LEU A 30 1.89 15.50 -14.33
N SER A 31 3.08 15.41 -13.74
CA SER A 31 4.14 16.41 -13.90
C SER A 31 5.40 15.77 -14.47
N GLN A 32 6.11 16.51 -15.33
CA GLN A 32 7.29 16.05 -16.08
C GLN A 32 6.96 14.79 -16.88
N VAL A 33 6.19 14.99 -17.95
CA VAL A 33 5.62 13.93 -18.78
C VAL A 33 6.44 13.78 -20.04
N ASP A 34 6.97 12.58 -20.26
CA ASP A 34 7.66 12.19 -21.48
C ASP A 34 6.78 11.20 -22.24
N GLU A 35 6.34 11.57 -23.44
CA GLU A 35 5.54 10.71 -24.30
C GLU A 35 6.33 10.33 -25.55
N SER A 36 6.44 9.03 -25.80
CA SER A 36 7.05 8.47 -27.00
C SER A 36 5.95 7.83 -27.85
N ASP A 37 5.80 8.31 -29.07
CA ASP A 37 4.92 7.71 -30.08
C ASP A 37 5.71 6.70 -30.92
N LEU A 38 5.23 5.45 -30.92
CA LEU A 38 5.82 4.30 -31.62
C LEU A 38 4.91 3.81 -32.76
N THR A 39 3.90 4.58 -33.17
CA THR A 39 3.02 4.22 -34.29
C THR A 39 3.78 4.08 -35.62
N ASN A 40 4.86 4.85 -35.80
CA ASN A 40 5.72 4.75 -36.97
C ASN A 40 6.90 3.77 -36.70
N PRO A 41 7.01 2.66 -37.44
CA PRO A 41 8.08 1.68 -37.24
C PRO A 41 9.49 2.19 -37.60
N LYS A 42 9.61 3.33 -38.28
CA LYS A 42 10.91 3.90 -38.69
C LYS A 42 11.36 5.09 -37.84
N GLN A 43 10.48 5.65 -37.01
CA GLN A 43 10.80 6.85 -36.24
C GLN A 43 9.98 6.88 -34.96
N ILE A 44 10.67 7.05 -33.84
CA ILE A 44 10.05 7.28 -32.54
C ILE A 44 10.02 8.80 -32.33
N THR A 45 8.83 9.37 -32.20
CA THR A 45 8.68 10.80 -31.91
C THR A 45 8.47 10.97 -30.42
N GLY A 46 9.45 11.58 -29.73
CA GLY A 46 9.35 11.93 -28.32
C GLY A 46 8.81 13.36 -28.14
N SER A 47 7.87 13.55 -27.23
CA SER A 47 7.40 14.86 -26.78
C SER A 47 7.52 14.95 -25.26
N GLN A 48 8.11 16.03 -24.78
CA GLN A 48 8.23 16.32 -23.35
C GLN A 48 7.31 17.47 -22.99
N THR A 49 6.48 17.27 -21.98
CA THR A 49 5.55 18.30 -21.49
C THR A 49 5.69 18.45 -19.98
N VAL A 50 5.66 19.68 -19.49
CA VAL A 50 5.81 19.98 -18.05
C VAL A 50 4.62 19.46 -17.24
N SER A 51 3.42 19.49 -17.81
CA SER A 51 2.19 19.00 -17.18
C SER A 51 1.34 18.20 -18.16
N GLY A 52 0.64 17.19 -17.65
CA GLY A 52 -0.30 16.39 -18.43
C GLY A 52 -1.48 15.96 -17.58
N THR A 53 -2.61 15.66 -18.22
CA THR A 53 -3.78 15.10 -17.53
C THR A 53 -4.01 13.67 -17.98
N TRP A 54 -4.03 12.74 -17.04
CA TRP A 54 -4.38 11.35 -17.30
C TRP A 54 -5.79 11.05 -16.77
N LYS A 55 -6.73 10.95 -17.71
CA LYS A 55 -8.10 10.52 -17.45
C LYS A 55 -8.10 8.99 -17.39
N THR A 56 -8.31 8.42 -16.22
CA THR A 56 -8.41 6.97 -16.01
C THR A 56 -9.47 6.66 -14.97
N ASN A 57 -10.09 5.49 -15.09
CA ASN A 57 -11.05 4.97 -14.09
C ASN A 57 -10.35 4.39 -12.84
N LEU A 58 -9.03 4.51 -12.76
CA LEU A 58 -8.21 4.08 -11.64
C LEU A 58 -8.17 5.21 -10.60
N THR A 59 -8.99 5.11 -9.57
CA THR A 59 -8.97 6.01 -8.41
C THR A 59 -7.94 5.54 -7.38
N PRO A 60 -7.44 6.43 -6.49
CA PRO A 60 -6.56 6.05 -5.39
C PRO A 60 -7.10 4.89 -4.55
N ASP A 61 -8.41 4.82 -4.35
CA ASP A 61 -9.08 3.73 -3.63
C ASP A 61 -8.88 2.35 -4.30
N LYS A 62 -8.67 2.32 -5.62
CA LYS A 62 -8.37 1.09 -6.38
C LYS A 62 -6.87 0.77 -6.46
N LEU A 63 -6.01 1.78 -6.28
CA LEU A 63 -4.56 1.61 -6.16
C LEU A 63 -4.13 1.14 -4.77
N GLY A 64 -4.98 1.36 -3.75
CA GLY A 64 -4.73 1.05 -2.33
C GLY A 64 -4.51 -0.43 -1.98
N VAL A 65 -4.39 -1.33 -2.97
CA VAL A 65 -4.09 -2.77 -2.76
C VAL A 65 -2.71 -3.17 -3.28
N VAL A 66 -2.04 -2.32 -4.07
CA VAL A 66 -0.82 -2.75 -4.78
C VAL A 66 0.41 -1.92 -4.44
N ALA A 67 0.27 -0.81 -3.72
CA ALA A 67 1.41 0.00 -3.35
C ALA A 67 1.23 0.58 -1.96
N LEU A 68 1.82 -0.06 -0.96
CA LEU A 68 2.43 0.57 0.21
C LEU A 68 2.99 -0.57 1.06
N ASP A 69 4.32 -0.67 1.13
CA ASP A 69 4.96 -1.36 2.24
C ASP A 69 4.32 -0.84 3.55
N PRO A 70 3.88 -1.75 4.44
CA PRO A 70 3.11 -1.42 5.64
C PRO A 70 3.84 -0.53 6.66
N ASP A 71 5.12 -0.21 6.41
CA ASP A 71 5.99 0.54 7.33
C ASP A 71 6.03 2.07 7.06
N ALA A 72 5.33 2.58 6.03
CA ALA A 72 5.40 3.99 5.64
C ALA A 72 4.15 4.85 5.97
N LEU A 73 3.14 4.31 6.68
CA LEU A 73 1.86 5.00 6.90
C LEU A 73 1.65 5.55 8.32
N SER A 74 1.12 6.76 8.40
CA SER A 74 0.67 7.41 9.64
C SER A 74 -0.62 6.80 10.20
N ILE A 75 -0.86 7.00 11.51
CA ILE A 75 -1.89 6.35 12.33
C ILE A 75 -3.32 6.42 11.74
N SER A 76 -3.66 7.49 11.01
CA SER A 76 -4.97 7.62 10.35
C SER A 76 -5.13 6.72 9.11
N GLY A 77 -4.04 6.45 8.39
CA GLY A 77 -4.02 5.51 7.26
C GLY A 77 -4.21 4.06 7.69
N LEU A 78 -3.72 3.71 8.89
CA LEU A 78 -3.86 2.37 9.47
C LEU A 78 -5.32 1.98 9.70
N HIS A 79 -6.18 2.92 10.12
CA HIS A 79 -7.60 2.65 10.36
C HIS A 79 -8.37 2.35 9.07
N ASN A 80 -8.06 3.04 7.98
CA ASN A 80 -8.66 2.79 6.67
C ASN A 80 -8.17 1.46 6.07
N TYR A 81 -6.91 1.10 6.31
CA TYR A 81 -6.33 -0.17 5.87
C TYR A 81 -6.96 -1.38 6.60
N VAL A 82 -7.20 -1.27 7.92
CA VAL A 82 -7.89 -2.32 8.70
C VAL A 82 -9.33 -2.53 8.21
N LYS A 83 -10.03 -1.47 7.82
CA LYS A 83 -11.38 -1.56 7.24
C LYS A 83 -11.39 -2.26 5.87
N TYR A 84 -10.33 -2.04 5.09
CA TYR A 84 -10.14 -2.65 3.77
C TYR A 84 -9.73 -4.14 3.84
N LEU A 85 -8.84 -4.51 4.77
CA LEU A 85 -8.47 -5.92 5.01
C LEU A 85 -9.67 -6.75 5.45
N LYS A 86 -10.55 -6.16 6.26
CA LYS A 86 -11.77 -6.82 6.77
C LYS A 86 -12.80 -7.09 5.67
N SER A 87 -12.80 -6.31 4.57
CA SER A 87 -13.70 -6.54 3.42
C SER A 87 -13.16 -7.55 2.40
N SER A 88 -11.86 -7.91 2.47
CA SER A 88 -11.22 -8.78 1.47
C SER A 88 -11.21 -10.27 1.85
N GLY A 89 -11.82 -10.67 2.98
CA GLY A 89 -12.05 -12.08 3.32
C GLY A 89 -10.79 -12.93 3.52
N GLN A 90 -9.65 -12.31 3.79
CA GLN A 90 -8.39 -13.01 4.07
C GLN A 90 -8.40 -13.54 5.51
N ASP A 91 -7.84 -14.74 5.70
CA ASP A 91 -7.93 -15.50 6.96
C ASP A 91 -7.38 -14.70 8.16
N ALA A 92 -8.32 -14.08 8.88
CA ALA A 92 -8.03 -13.20 10.00
C ALA A 92 -7.60 -13.97 11.25
N GLY A 93 -7.57 -15.31 11.23
CA GLY A 93 -7.21 -16.15 12.37
C GLY A 93 -5.81 -15.84 12.91
N ARG A 94 -4.83 -15.61 12.02
CA ARG A 94 -3.44 -15.28 12.42
C ARG A 94 -3.33 -13.88 13.03
N TYR A 95 -4.16 -12.93 12.59
CA TYR A 95 -4.20 -11.57 13.14
C TYR A 95 -4.97 -11.51 14.47
N GLN A 96 -6.05 -12.28 14.63
CA GLN A 96 -6.76 -12.42 15.90
C GLN A 96 -5.89 -13.10 16.95
N LEU A 97 -5.11 -14.12 16.59
CA LEU A 97 -4.18 -14.79 17.50
C LEU A 97 -3.11 -13.81 18.05
N ASN A 98 -2.54 -12.98 17.18
CA ASN A 98 -1.58 -11.96 17.60
C ASN A 98 -2.22 -10.87 18.48
N MET A 99 -3.48 -10.50 18.22
CA MET A 99 -4.21 -9.55 19.06
C MET A 99 -4.43 -10.10 20.48
N TRP A 100 -4.90 -11.34 20.60
CA TRP A 100 -5.06 -12.00 21.89
C TRP A 100 -3.72 -12.17 22.61
N SER A 101 -2.66 -12.57 21.91
CA SER A 101 -1.31 -12.66 22.49
C SER A 101 -0.83 -11.32 23.05
N LYS A 102 -1.16 -10.20 22.39
CA LYS A 102 -0.75 -8.86 22.83
C LYS A 102 -1.58 -8.33 24.01
N ILE A 103 -2.87 -8.65 24.06
CA ILE A 103 -3.76 -8.35 25.20
C ILE A 103 -3.32 -9.11 26.46
N PHE A 104 -2.92 -10.38 26.30
CA PHE A 104 -2.45 -11.20 27.41
C PHE A 104 -0.96 -11.03 27.74
N GLN A 105 -0.19 -10.30 26.93
CA GLN A 105 1.23 -10.05 27.17
C GLN A 105 1.51 -9.41 28.55
N PRO A 106 0.83 -8.34 29.00
CA PRO A 106 1.03 -7.80 30.34
C PRO A 106 0.65 -8.79 31.45
N LEU A 107 -0.35 -9.65 31.21
CA LEU A 107 -0.72 -10.71 32.15
C LEU A 107 0.38 -11.77 32.27
N SER A 108 0.99 -12.18 31.16
CA SER A 108 2.12 -13.11 31.15
C SER A 108 3.33 -12.58 31.93
N VAL A 109 3.61 -11.27 31.84
CA VAL A 109 4.68 -10.63 32.62
C VAL A 109 4.35 -10.65 34.12
N ALA A 110 3.10 -10.38 34.50
CA ALA A 110 2.67 -10.48 35.89
C ALA A 110 2.79 -11.91 36.44
N VAL A 111 2.42 -12.92 35.65
CA VAL A 111 2.58 -14.34 36.03
C VAL A 111 4.06 -14.70 36.18
N MET A 112 4.93 -14.25 35.27
CA MET A 112 6.38 -14.49 35.37
C MET A 112 6.97 -13.85 36.63
N MET A 113 6.54 -12.63 36.98
CA MET A 113 6.97 -11.95 38.20
C MET A 113 6.47 -12.66 39.47
N LEU A 114 5.22 -13.15 39.47
CA LEU A 114 4.67 -13.96 40.56
C LEU A 114 5.38 -15.30 40.71
N MET A 115 5.75 -15.97 39.61
CA MET A 115 6.57 -17.18 39.65
C MET A 115 7.96 -16.89 40.22
N ALA A 116 8.62 -15.82 39.79
CA ALA A 116 9.91 -15.41 40.32
C ALA A 116 9.83 -15.11 41.83
N LEU A 117 8.78 -14.42 42.27
CA LEU A 117 8.48 -14.23 43.70
C LEU A 117 8.27 -15.57 44.42
N SER A 118 7.51 -16.49 43.85
CA SER A 118 7.30 -17.83 44.43
C SER A 118 8.60 -18.63 44.54
N PHE A 119 9.56 -18.46 43.62
CA PHE A 119 10.89 -19.07 43.76
C PHE A 119 11.75 -18.38 44.82
N ILE A 120 11.70 -17.05 44.92
CA ILE A 120 12.43 -16.27 45.95
C ILE A 120 11.87 -16.53 47.36
N PHE A 121 10.56 -16.74 47.50
CA PHE A 121 9.88 -16.93 48.79
C PHE A 121 9.52 -18.40 49.10
N GLY A 122 9.62 -19.30 48.13
CA GLY A 122 9.34 -20.73 48.26
C GLY A 122 10.59 -21.58 48.54
N PRO A 123 10.55 -22.91 48.32
CA PRO A 123 11.44 -23.90 48.95
C PRO A 123 12.92 -23.85 48.50
N LEU A 124 13.31 -22.90 47.65
CA LEU A 124 14.71 -22.67 47.25
C LEU A 124 15.46 -21.74 48.21
N ARG A 125 14.84 -21.35 49.34
CA ARG A 125 15.58 -20.85 50.51
C ARG A 125 16.18 -22.03 51.26
N SER A 126 17.32 -22.54 50.77
CA SER A 126 18.32 -23.16 51.65
C SER A 126 19.33 -22.11 52.09
#